data_AF-A0A7S4NRI0-F1
#
_entry.id   AF-A0A7S4NRI0-F1
#
_cell.length_a   1.000
_cell.length_b   1.000
_cell.length_c   1.000
_cell.angle_alpha   90.00
_cell.angle_beta   90.00
_cell.angle_gamma   90.00
#
_symmetry.space_group_name_H-M   'P 1'
#
loop_
_entity.id
_entity.type
_entity.pdbx_description
1 polymer ?
#
loop_
_entity_poly.entity_id
_entity_poly.type
_entity_poly.pdbx_seq_one_letter_code
_entity_poly.pdbx_strand_id
1 'polypeptide(L)'
;VKLEADYDKKMKESLTQTNVSVRWDMGLNKKRITHFVLTNTDQELRLVPGDELRLRHAGDLTHPPWSCVGHVIRIVNGEVALELRNNAGAPIDLGHGYSIDFVW
;
A
#
# COMPACT_ATOMS: atom_id res chain seq x y z
N VAL A 1 18.81 20.61 -13.49
CA VAL A 1 17.83 19.69 -14.09
C VAL A 1 16.54 19.79 -13.29
N LYS A 2 15.55 20.53 -13.80
CA LYS A 2 14.29 20.84 -13.11
C LYS A 2 13.07 20.25 -13.82
N LEU A 3 13.25 19.80 -15.07
CA LEU A 3 12.22 19.14 -15.88
C LEU A 3 12.13 17.63 -15.61
N GLU A 4 13.21 16.95 -15.21
CA GLU A 4 13.15 15.51 -14.87
C GLU A 4 12.35 15.27 -13.58
N ALA A 5 12.46 16.16 -12.58
CA ALA A 5 11.74 16.01 -11.31
C ALA A 5 10.21 16.22 -11.44
N ASP A 6 9.76 17.06 -12.38
CA ASP A 6 8.33 17.34 -12.57
C ASP A 6 7.63 16.22 -13.36
N TYR A 7 8.36 15.55 -14.27
CA TYR A 7 7.88 14.36 -14.96
C TYR A 7 7.80 13.15 -14.03
N ASP A 8 8.79 12.99 -13.15
CA ASP A 8 8.82 11.94 -12.12
C ASP A 8 7.63 12.09 -11.16
N LYS A 9 7.32 13.32 -10.74
CA LYS A 9 6.21 13.58 -9.80
C LYS A 9 4.83 13.23 -10.37
N LYS A 10 4.54 13.60 -11.62
CA LYS A 10 3.27 13.26 -12.28
C LYS A 10 3.10 11.76 -12.51
N MET A 11 4.21 11.05 -12.72
CA MET A 11 4.21 9.60 -12.76
C MET A 11 3.89 8.99 -11.38
N LYS A 12 4.26 9.63 -10.23
CA LYS A 12 3.95 9.06 -8.88
C LYS A 12 2.47 9.06 -8.60
N GLU A 13 1.85 10.19 -8.89
CA GLU A 13 0.42 10.36 -8.62
C GLU A 13 -0.42 9.45 -9.52
N SER A 14 0.06 9.14 -10.74
CA SER A 14 -0.64 8.26 -11.69
C SER A 14 -0.69 6.79 -11.25
N LEU A 15 0.13 6.37 -10.28
CA LEU A 15 0.17 4.98 -9.80
C LEU A 15 -0.54 4.78 -8.46
N THR A 16 -1.14 5.84 -7.90
CA THR A 16 -1.88 5.73 -6.63
C THR A 16 -3.20 4.99 -6.84
N GLN A 17 -3.38 3.89 -6.13
CA GLN A 17 -4.64 3.14 -6.13
C GLN A 17 -5.46 3.56 -4.91
N THR A 18 -6.70 3.99 -5.13
CA THR A 18 -7.60 4.45 -4.07
C THR A 18 -8.70 3.44 -3.83
N ASN A 19 -9.39 3.59 -2.68
CA ASN A 19 -10.50 2.73 -2.27
C ASN A 19 -10.15 1.24 -2.21
N VAL A 20 -8.91 0.95 -1.78
CA VAL A 20 -8.41 -0.40 -1.60
C VAL A 20 -9.04 -1.00 -0.35
N SER A 21 -9.46 -2.25 -0.49
CA SER A 21 -9.92 -3.08 0.62
C SER A 21 -8.76 -3.94 1.11
N VAL A 22 -8.53 -3.96 2.41
CA VAL A 22 -7.43 -4.71 3.03
C VAL A 22 -7.98 -5.68 4.07
N ARG A 23 -7.30 -6.82 4.21
CA ARG A 23 -7.47 -7.75 5.31
C ARG A 23 -6.20 -7.76 6.15
N TRP A 24 -6.34 -7.52 7.44
CA TRP A 24 -5.23 -7.50 8.39
C TRP A 24 -4.90 -8.87 8.93
N ASP A 25 -3.61 -9.14 9.09
CA ASP A 25 -3.07 -10.34 9.71
C ASP A 25 -1.83 -9.98 10.57
N MET A 26 -1.34 -10.93 11.36
CA MET A 26 -0.14 -10.83 12.17
C MET A 26 0.85 -11.92 11.76
N GLY A 27 1.99 -11.50 11.22
CA GLY A 27 3.08 -12.41 10.89
C GLY A 27 3.68 -13.07 12.13
N LEU A 28 4.33 -14.23 11.94
CA LEU A 28 5.04 -14.94 13.01
C LEU A 28 6.19 -14.12 13.63
N ASN A 29 6.74 -13.17 12.86
CA ASN A 29 7.74 -12.19 13.30
C ASN A 29 7.13 -10.99 14.08
N LYS A 30 5.84 -11.06 14.42
CA LYS A 30 5.07 -10.02 15.09
C LYS A 30 4.94 -8.71 14.30
N LYS A 31 5.12 -8.74 12.98
CA LYS A 31 4.80 -7.59 12.11
C LYS A 31 3.38 -7.73 11.56
N ARG A 32 2.74 -6.59 11.31
CA ARG A 32 1.42 -6.54 10.65
C ARG A 32 1.59 -6.86 9.17
N ILE A 33 0.69 -7.71 8.68
CA ILE A 33 0.59 -8.05 7.26
C ILE A 33 -0.78 -7.58 6.78
N THR A 34 -0.82 -7.00 5.58
CA THR A 34 -2.08 -6.69 4.90
C THR A 34 -2.20 -7.47 3.61
N HIS A 35 -3.41 -7.94 3.34
CA HIS A 35 -3.79 -8.65 2.13
C HIS A 35 -4.76 -7.79 1.33
N PHE A 36 -4.47 -7.53 0.06
CA PHE A 36 -5.34 -6.75 -0.82
C PHE A 36 -5.16 -7.12 -2.28
N VAL A 37 -6.12 -6.75 -3.12
CA VAL A 37 -6.06 -6.93 -4.59
C VAL A 37 -6.05 -5.55 -5.23
N LEU A 38 -5.17 -5.35 -6.21
CA LEU A 38 -5.12 -4.11 -6.99
C LEU A 38 -5.99 -4.28 -8.24
N THR A 39 -7.12 -3.58 -8.33
CA THR A 39 -8.10 -3.77 -9.41
C THR A 39 -7.73 -3.06 -10.72
N ASN A 40 -6.93 -1.98 -10.68
CA ASN A 40 -6.60 -1.18 -11.85
C ASN A 40 -5.12 -1.31 -12.26
N THR A 41 -4.51 -2.48 -12.09
CA THR A 41 -3.12 -2.72 -12.57
C THR A 41 -3.10 -3.31 -13.98
N ASP A 42 -4.02 -2.84 -14.84
CA ASP A 42 -4.06 -3.19 -16.24
C ASP A 42 -2.91 -2.45 -16.96
N GLN A 43 -1.81 -3.18 -17.16
CA GLN A 43 -0.77 -3.00 -18.20
C GLN A 43 0.64 -2.50 -17.85
N GLU A 44 0.95 -1.83 -16.73
CA GLU A 44 2.33 -1.34 -16.51
C GLU A 44 3.00 -1.67 -15.15
N LEU A 45 2.23 -2.05 -14.13
CA LEU A 45 2.78 -2.29 -12.78
C LEU A 45 2.93 -3.78 -12.49
N ARG A 46 4.10 -4.33 -12.83
CA ARG A 46 4.48 -5.69 -12.43
C ARG A 46 5.04 -5.69 -11.02
N LEU A 47 4.16 -5.76 -10.02
CA LEU A 47 4.55 -5.91 -8.63
C LEU A 47 5.29 -7.25 -8.42
N VAL A 48 6.39 -7.23 -7.67
CA VAL A 48 7.15 -8.42 -7.28
C VAL A 48 7.43 -8.45 -5.77
N PRO A 49 7.67 -9.63 -5.18
CA PRO A 49 8.17 -9.71 -3.82
C PRO A 49 9.47 -8.91 -3.67
N GLY A 50 9.53 -8.07 -2.64
CA GLY A 50 10.61 -7.12 -2.39
C GLY A 50 10.24 -5.66 -2.67
N ASP A 51 9.22 -5.40 -3.50
CA ASP A 51 8.79 -4.03 -3.80
C ASP A 51 8.28 -3.29 -2.56
N GLU A 52 8.55 -2.00 -2.49
CA GLU A 52 8.07 -1.12 -1.43
C GLU A 52 6.76 -0.43 -1.82
N LEU A 53 5.74 -0.63 -1.00
CA LEU A 53 4.45 0.05 -1.13
C LEU A 53 4.14 0.84 0.13
N ARG A 54 3.46 1.97 -0.03
CA ARG A 54 2.90 2.74 1.07
C ARG A 54 1.41 2.48 1.16
N LEU A 55 0.97 1.92 2.28
CA LEU A 55 -0.44 1.84 2.64
C LEU A 55 -0.83 3.11 3.40
N ARG A 56 -1.91 3.76 2.97
CA ARG A 56 -2.45 4.97 3.58
C ARG A 56 -3.91 4.82 3.91
N HIS A 57 -4.33 5.44 5.01
CA HIS A 57 -5.71 5.70 5.36
C HIS A 57 -5.84 7.22 5.54
N ALA A 58 -6.75 7.86 4.80
CA ALA A 58 -6.90 9.33 4.85
C ALA A 58 -7.42 9.85 6.20
N GLY A 59 -7.91 8.95 7.06
CA GLY A 59 -8.61 9.28 8.28
C GLY A 59 -10.12 9.43 8.04
N ASP A 60 -10.88 9.24 9.10
CA ASP A 60 -12.33 9.39 9.12
C ASP A 60 -12.78 10.00 10.46
N LEU A 61 -14.08 9.94 10.78
CA LEU A 61 -14.65 10.46 12.02
C LEU A 61 -14.12 9.77 13.29
N THR A 62 -13.64 8.53 13.15
CA THR A 62 -13.22 7.62 14.22
C THR A 62 -11.71 7.38 14.23
N HIS A 63 -11.03 7.50 13.09
CA HIS A 63 -9.60 7.23 12.96
C HIS A 63 -8.83 8.43 12.43
N PRO A 64 -7.68 8.79 13.04
CA PRO A 64 -6.80 9.80 12.46
C PRO A 64 -6.22 9.33 11.12
N PRO A 65 -5.73 10.26 10.28
CA PRO A 65 -4.94 9.90 9.11
C PRO A 65 -3.76 9.03 9.50
N TRP A 66 -3.53 7.96 8.75
CA TRP A 66 -2.48 6.99 9.02
C TRP A 66 -1.77 6.59 7.73
N SER A 67 -0.47 6.29 7.81
CA SER A 67 0.27 5.69 6.71
C SER A 67 1.46 4.89 7.19
N CYS A 68 1.79 3.83 6.47
CA CYS A 68 2.98 3.04 6.72
C CYS A 68 3.54 2.48 5.42
N VAL A 69 4.86 2.43 5.32
CA VAL A 69 5.56 1.72 4.24
C VAL A 69 5.71 0.26 4.62
N GLY A 70 5.51 -0.62 3.65
CA GLY A 70 5.70 -2.05 3.77
C GLY A 70 6.39 -2.63 2.56
N HIS A 71 6.79 -3.89 2.66
CA HIS A 71 7.43 -4.64 1.59
C HIS A 71 6.52 -5.77 1.14
N VAL A 72 6.40 -5.97 -0.16
CA VAL A 72 5.64 -7.09 -0.73
C VAL A 72 6.37 -8.37 -0.37
N ILE A 73 5.74 -9.24 0.42
CA ILE A 73 6.33 -10.51 0.82
C ILE A 73 5.86 -11.66 -0.08
N ARG A 74 4.67 -11.51 -0.69
CA ARG A 74 4.08 -12.55 -1.53
C ARG A 74 2.99 -11.97 -2.43
N ILE A 75 2.81 -12.58 -3.60
CA ILE A 75 1.67 -12.33 -4.49
C ILE A 75 1.11 -13.69 -4.92
N VAL A 76 -0.19 -13.92 -4.75
CA VAL A 76 -0.88 -15.17 -5.16
C VAL A 76 -2.23 -14.82 -5.75
N ASN A 77 -2.52 -15.27 -6.98
CA ASN A 77 -3.80 -15.03 -7.65
C ASN A 77 -4.23 -13.55 -7.65
N GLY A 78 -3.27 -12.63 -7.76
CA GLY A 78 -3.52 -11.18 -7.72
C GLY A 78 -3.71 -10.59 -6.31
N GLU A 79 -3.76 -11.41 -5.26
CA GLU A 79 -3.70 -10.95 -3.87
C GLU A 79 -2.25 -10.68 -3.47
N VAL A 80 -2.00 -9.45 -3.04
CA VAL A 80 -0.73 -8.95 -2.54
C VAL A 80 -0.72 -9.06 -1.03
N ALA A 81 0.31 -9.69 -0.49
CA ALA A 81 0.63 -9.65 0.93
C ALA A 81 1.75 -8.64 1.19
N LEU A 82 1.45 -7.60 1.95
CA LEU A 82 2.35 -6.52 2.29
C LEU A 82 2.70 -6.59 3.79
N GLU A 83 3.97 -6.75 4.11
CA GLU A 83 4.46 -6.68 5.49
C GLU A 83 4.82 -5.24 5.83
N LEU A 84 4.17 -4.66 6.84
CA LEU A 84 4.45 -3.30 7.27
C LEU A 84 5.80 -3.19 8.00
N ARG A 85 6.52 -2.09 7.75
CA ARG A 85 7.79 -1.80 8.42
C ARG A 85 7.61 -1.51 9.92
N ASN A 86 6.47 -0.94 10.28
CA ASN A 86 6.06 -0.72 11.67
C ASN A 86 4.56 -1.02 11.85
N ASN A 87 4.18 -1.34 13.08
CA ASN A 87 2.79 -1.66 13.43
C ASN A 87 2.04 -0.48 14.08
N ALA A 88 2.69 0.68 14.22
CA ALA A 88 2.22 1.75 15.09
C ALA A 88 0.98 2.44 14.49
N GLY A 89 -0.10 2.49 15.27
CA GLY A 89 -1.32 3.21 14.90
C GLY A 89 -2.08 2.65 13.70
N ALA A 90 -1.78 1.43 13.26
CA ALA A 90 -2.48 0.80 12.13
C ALA A 90 -3.98 0.60 12.47
N PRO A 91 -4.92 1.10 11.64
CA PRO A 91 -6.36 0.98 11.87
C PRO A 91 -6.87 -0.42 11.51
N ILE A 92 -6.44 -1.42 12.28
CA ILE A 92 -6.65 -2.85 12.00
C ILE A 92 -8.11 -3.31 12.03
N ASP A 93 -8.99 -2.52 12.63
CA ASP A 93 -10.43 -2.74 12.67
C ASP A 93 -11.14 -2.27 11.39
N LEU A 94 -10.46 -1.50 10.54
CA LEU A 94 -10.96 -1.06 9.24
C LEU A 94 -10.45 -1.97 8.10
N GLY A 95 -11.37 -2.41 7.24
CA GLY A 95 -11.08 -3.22 6.05
C GLY A 95 -11.14 -2.47 4.72
N HIS A 96 -11.52 -1.19 4.71
CA HIS A 96 -11.75 -0.39 3.50
C HIS A 96 -11.24 1.04 3.69
N GLY A 97 -11.30 1.86 2.64
CA GLY A 97 -10.91 3.28 2.71
C GLY A 97 -9.41 3.51 2.63
N TYR A 98 -8.65 2.50 2.19
CA TYR A 98 -7.21 2.62 2.04
C TYR A 98 -6.81 3.08 0.64
N SER A 99 -5.60 3.62 0.55
CA SER A 99 -4.92 3.89 -0.70
C SER A 99 -3.53 3.28 -0.67
N ILE A 100 -3.04 2.85 -1.83
CA ILE A 100 -1.70 2.29 -2.03
C ILE A 100 -0.92 3.23 -2.94
N ASP A 101 0.26 3.65 -2.50
CA ASP A 101 1.23 4.34 -3.34
C ASP A 101 2.44 3.44 -3.59
N PHE A 102 2.97 3.49 -4.81
CA PHE A 102 4.25 2.85 -5.15
C PHE A 102 5.41 3.75 -4.70
N VAL A 103 6.36 3.17 -3.98
CA VAL A 103 7.58 3.87 -3.55
C VAL A 103 8.68 3.50 -4.55
N TRP A 104 9.29 4.50 -5.19
CA TRP A 104 10.50 4.35 -6.01
C TRP A 104 11.65 5.18 -5.44
#